data_AF-A0A1Y1X9N8-F1
#
_entry.id   AF-A0A1Y1X9N8-F1
#
_cell.length_a   1.000
_cell.length_b   1.000
_cell.length_c   1.000
_cell.angle_alpha   90.00
_cell.angle_beta   90.00
_cell.angle_gamma   90.00
#
_symmetry.space_group_name_H-M   'P 1'
#
loop_
_entity.id
_entity.type
_entity.pdbx_description
1 polymer ?
#
loop_
_entity_poly.entity_id
_entity_poly.type
_entity_poly.pdbx_seq_one_letter_code
_entity_poly.pdbx_strand_id
1 'polypeptide(L)'
;MKFLKALVLFVSLLFATIISAEKCCENCTDNGKKKFYSIDTKHNKCGECCMKSSLYWLYHIFESGLLEAESEHPCSELGFTEYDTTETHGFLFIQMTLDKYSKP
;
A
#
# COMPACT_ATOMS: atom_id res chain seq x y z
N MET A 1 56.77 -12.48 -19.15
CA MET A 1 56.76 -11.23 -18.36
C MET A 1 55.29 -10.82 -18.22
N LYS A 2 54.58 -11.29 -17.19
CA LYS A 2 54.51 -10.68 -15.85
C LYS A 2 53.99 -9.24 -15.89
N PHE A 3 52.72 -9.12 -15.50
CA PHE A 3 52.11 -8.05 -14.70
C PHE A 3 51.95 -6.64 -15.29
N LEU A 4 50.81 -6.04 -14.91
CA LEU A 4 50.43 -4.62 -15.02
C LEU A 4 49.84 -4.26 -16.39
N LYS A 5 48.51 -4.16 -16.54
CA LYS A 5 47.68 -3.15 -15.89
C LYS A 5 46.30 -3.71 -15.55
N ALA A 6 46.09 -4.01 -14.27
CA ALA A 6 44.78 -3.92 -13.66
C ALA A 6 44.43 -2.44 -13.56
N LEU A 7 43.42 -1.98 -14.30
CA LEU A 7 42.68 -0.79 -13.92
C LEU A 7 41.30 -0.81 -14.58
N VAL A 8 40.31 -1.23 -13.78
CA VAL A 8 38.97 -0.65 -13.73
C VAL A 8 38.21 -0.60 -15.05
N LEU A 9 37.45 -1.66 -15.34
CA LEU A 9 36.17 -1.56 -16.05
C LEU A 9 35.21 -2.66 -15.55
N PHE A 10 35.23 -2.93 -14.24
CA PHE A 10 34.07 -3.50 -13.55
C PHE A 10 33.13 -2.34 -13.23
N VAL A 11 32.52 -1.76 -14.26
CA VAL A 11 31.30 -0.97 -14.05
C VAL A 11 30.19 -2.01 -13.96
N SER A 12 30.10 -2.66 -12.81
CA SER A 12 28.89 -3.32 -12.37
C SER A 12 27.84 -2.22 -12.23
N LEU A 13 27.14 -2.01 -13.33
CA LEU A 13 25.94 -1.18 -13.44
C LEU A 13 24.90 -1.84 -12.53
N LEU A 14 24.94 -1.48 -11.25
CA LEU A 14 23.85 -1.68 -10.31
C LEU A 14 22.70 -0.82 -10.80
N PHE A 15 21.96 -1.33 -11.79
CA PHE A 15 20.61 -0.87 -12.06
C PHE A 15 19.79 -1.23 -10.83
N ALA A 16 19.75 -0.32 -9.86
CA ALA A 16 18.71 -0.33 -8.85
C ALA A 16 17.40 -0.05 -9.59
N THR A 17 16.70 -1.12 -9.96
CA THR A 17 15.30 -1.02 -10.37
C THR A 17 14.55 -0.39 -9.21
N ILE A 18 14.17 0.87 -9.35
CA ILE A 18 13.24 1.53 -8.44
C ILE A 18 11.92 0.82 -8.67
N ILE A 19 11.64 -0.22 -7.88
CA ILE A 19 10.32 -0.83 -7.82
C ILE A 19 9.45 0.21 -7.12
N SER A 20 8.81 1.09 -7.90
CA SER A 20 7.64 1.81 -7.42
C SER A 20 6.65 0.71 -7.01
N ALA A 21 6.35 0.59 -5.72
CA ALA A 21 5.29 -0.30 -5.27
C ALA A 21 4.03 0.09 -6.04
N GLU A 22 3.54 -0.82 -6.86
CA GLU A 22 2.29 -0.63 -7.56
C GLU A 22 1.17 -0.53 -6.51
N LYS A 23 0.24 0.40 -6.71
CA LYS A 23 -0.93 0.53 -5.84
C LYS A 23 -1.72 -0.77 -5.87
N CYS A 24 -2.08 -1.31 -4.72
CA CYS A 24 -2.76 -2.61 -4.64
C CYS A 24 -4.26 -2.53 -4.88
N CYS A 25 -4.83 -1.36 -4.62
CA CYS A 25 -6.19 -1.27 -4.14
C CYS A 25 -6.95 -0.14 -4.83
N GLU A 26 -6.47 0.35 -5.98
CA GLU A 26 -7.20 1.33 -6.81
C GLU A 26 -8.55 0.78 -7.30
N ASN A 27 -8.61 -0.52 -7.63
CA ASN A 27 -9.85 -1.20 -8.06
C ASN A 27 -9.97 -2.56 -7.37
N CYS A 28 -11.12 -2.87 -6.77
CA CYS A 28 -11.35 -4.17 -6.15
C CYS A 28 -11.97 -5.17 -7.13
N THR A 29 -11.16 -5.67 -8.06
CA THR A 29 -11.58 -6.59 -9.14
C THR A 29 -11.58 -8.06 -8.72
N ASP A 30 -10.95 -8.38 -7.59
CA ASP A 30 -10.90 -9.75 -7.07
C ASP A 30 -12.30 -10.25 -6.68
N ASN A 31 -12.64 -11.46 -7.15
CA ASN A 31 -13.95 -12.08 -6.93
C ASN A 31 -14.43 -12.02 -5.46
N GLY A 32 -15.38 -11.12 -5.20
CA GLY A 32 -16.08 -10.96 -3.93
C GLY A 32 -15.38 -10.07 -2.91
N LYS A 33 -14.31 -9.36 -3.27
CA LYS A 33 -13.78 -8.28 -2.43
C LYS A 33 -14.55 -6.99 -2.69
N LYS A 34 -14.69 -6.18 -1.66
CA LYS A 34 -15.21 -4.82 -1.74
C LYS A 34 -14.15 -3.84 -1.27
N LYS A 35 -14.36 -2.57 -1.59
CA LYS A 35 -13.55 -1.45 -1.13
C LYS A 35 -13.89 -1.11 0.32
N PHE A 36 -12.87 -0.93 1.13
CA PHE A 36 -12.97 -0.40 2.48
C PHE A 36 -11.94 0.69 2.67
N TYR A 37 -12.20 1.58 3.63
CA TYR A 37 -11.28 2.64 3.98
C TYR A 37 -11.27 2.91 5.48
N SER A 38 -10.22 3.58 5.94
CA SER A 38 -10.17 4.14 7.28
C SER A 38 -9.29 5.38 7.35
N ILE A 39 -9.59 6.26 8.30
CA ILE A 39 -8.81 7.47 8.58
C ILE A 39 -7.97 7.25 9.83
N ASP A 40 -6.66 7.19 9.66
CA ASP A 40 -5.71 7.27 10.75
C ASP A 40 -5.61 8.72 11.23
N THR A 41 -6.39 9.04 12.26
CA THR A 41 -6.42 10.37 12.88
C THR A 41 -5.12 10.73 13.59
N LYS A 42 -4.28 9.75 13.97
CA LYS A 42 -3.03 9.98 14.69
C LYS A 42 -1.93 10.45 13.73
N HIS A 43 -1.86 9.85 12.55
CA HIS A 43 -0.86 10.21 11.54
C HIS A 43 -1.42 11.10 10.43
N ASN A 44 -2.72 11.45 10.50
CA ASN A 44 -3.44 12.22 9.49
C ASN A 44 -3.27 11.59 8.10
N LYS A 45 -3.56 10.29 8.02
CA LYS A 45 -3.51 9.49 6.78
C LYS A 45 -4.87 8.84 6.55
N CYS A 46 -5.13 8.45 5.31
CA CYS A 46 -6.26 7.62 4.94
C CYS A 46 -5.75 6.36 4.23
N GLY A 47 -6.34 5.21 4.54
CA GLY A 47 -5.98 3.93 3.92
C GLY A 47 -7.15 3.34 3.15
N GLU A 48 -6.91 2.82 1.94
CA GLU A 48 -7.88 2.08 1.12
C GLU A 48 -7.45 0.63 0.94
N CYS A 49 -8.36 -0.32 1.10
CA CYS A 49 -8.07 -1.74 0.87
C CYS A 49 -9.20 -2.48 0.15
N CYS A 50 -8.85 -3.63 -0.43
CA CYS A 50 -9.79 -4.58 -0.97
C CYS A 50 -9.91 -5.79 -0.05
N MET A 51 -11.09 -6.01 0.51
CA MET A 51 -11.35 -7.03 1.52
C MET A 51 -12.68 -7.75 1.26
N LYS A 52 -12.80 -9.03 1.63
CA LYS A 52 -14.09 -9.72 1.64
C LYS A 52 -14.95 -9.18 2.80
N SER A 53 -16.22 -8.86 2.56
CA SER A 53 -17.11 -8.37 3.64
C SER A 53 -17.22 -9.32 4.85
N SER A 54 -17.03 -10.63 4.65
CA SER A 54 -17.00 -11.61 5.75
C SER A 54 -15.85 -11.41 6.74
N LEU A 55 -14.82 -10.65 6.38
CA LEU A 55 -13.67 -10.32 7.24
C LEU A 55 -13.85 -8.99 7.97
N TYR A 56 -14.89 -8.21 7.66
CA TYR A 56 -15.08 -6.86 8.19
C TYR A 56 -15.03 -6.82 9.72
N TRP A 57 -15.79 -7.69 10.39
CA TRP A 57 -15.81 -7.74 11.86
C TRP A 57 -14.43 -7.99 12.48
N LEU A 58 -13.61 -8.86 11.86
CA LEU A 58 -12.27 -9.16 12.35
C LEU A 58 -11.36 -7.92 12.29
N TYR A 59 -11.35 -7.23 11.15
CA TYR A 59 -10.50 -6.06 10.97
C TYR A 59 -11.03 -4.82 11.70
N HIS A 60 -12.34 -4.69 11.84
CA HIS A 60 -12.96 -3.57 12.56
C HIS A 60 -12.67 -3.60 14.07
N ILE A 61 -12.29 -4.75 14.64
CA ILE A 61 -11.77 -4.82 16.02
C ILE A 61 -10.43 -4.10 16.15
N PHE A 62 -9.56 -4.22 15.14
CA PHE A 62 -8.23 -3.61 15.16
C PHE A 62 -8.22 -2.19 14.59
N GLU A 63 -9.15 -1.89 13.69
CA GLU A 63 -9.33 -0.59 13.04
C GLU A 63 -10.77 -0.13 13.24
N SER A 64 -11.07 0.49 14.37
CA SER A 64 -12.43 0.92 14.73
C SER A 64 -13.01 1.95 13.75
N GLY A 65 -12.16 2.64 12.98
CA GLY A 65 -12.58 3.58 11.95
C GLY A 65 -12.79 2.92 10.57
N LEU A 66 -12.72 1.59 10.46
CA LEU A 66 -12.86 0.89 9.18
C LEU A 66 -14.31 0.93 8.70
N LEU A 67 -14.52 1.39 7.48
CA LEU A 67 -15.83 1.53 6.85
C LEU A 67 -15.84 0.88 5.46
N GLU A 68 -16.97 0.31 5.05
CA GLU A 68 -17.20 -0.07 3.64
C GLU A 68 -17.32 1.22 2.81
N ALA A 69 -16.64 1.28 1.67
CA ALA A 69 -16.66 2.46 0.81
C ALA A 69 -17.88 2.44 -0.13
N GLU A 70 -18.45 3.61 -0.39
CA GLU A 70 -19.49 3.81 -1.41
C GLU A 70 -18.91 4.22 -2.77
N SER A 71 -17.63 4.60 -2.81
CA SER A 71 -16.89 5.04 -3.98
C SER A 71 -15.61 4.22 -4.20
N GLU A 72 -15.03 4.33 -5.40
CA GLU A 72 -13.76 3.66 -5.73
C GLU A 72 -12.54 4.34 -5.08
N HIS A 73 -12.65 5.63 -4.75
CA HIS A 73 -11.53 6.44 -4.22
C HIS A 73 -11.96 7.26 -2.99
N PRO A 74 -12.43 6.62 -1.91
CA PRO A 74 -12.95 7.30 -0.73
C PRO A 74 -11.92 8.24 -0.07
N CYS A 75 -10.63 7.89 -0.04
CA CYS A 75 -9.62 8.76 0.56
C CYS A 75 -9.44 10.05 -0.23
N SER A 76 -9.45 9.97 -1.56
CA SER A 76 -9.39 11.14 -2.44
C SER A 76 -10.60 12.07 -2.22
N GLU A 77 -11.82 11.50 -2.13
CA GLU A 77 -13.05 12.25 -1.86
C GLU A 77 -13.05 12.94 -0.49
N LEU A 78 -12.32 12.36 0.48
CA LEU A 78 -12.11 12.93 1.82
C LEU A 78 -10.93 13.93 1.88
N GLY A 79 -10.31 14.23 0.74
CA GLY A 79 -9.23 15.22 0.62
C GLY A 79 -7.82 14.66 0.89
N PHE A 80 -7.66 13.34 0.99
CA PHE A 80 -6.36 12.67 1.02
C PHE A 80 -5.95 12.28 -0.40
N THR A 81 -5.48 13.25 -1.17
CA THR A 81 -5.22 13.09 -2.62
C THR A 81 -3.79 12.68 -2.95
N GLU A 82 -2.86 12.76 -1.99
CA GLU A 82 -1.46 12.39 -2.21
C GLU A 82 -1.20 10.95 -1.83
N TYR A 83 -0.87 10.11 -2.80
CA TYR A 83 -0.45 8.73 -2.51
C TYR A 83 0.86 8.73 -1.72
N ASP A 84 0.90 7.92 -0.66
CA ASP A 84 2.05 7.76 0.23
C ASP A 84 2.77 6.44 -0.07
N THR A 85 2.08 5.30 0.13
CA THR A 85 2.71 3.98 0.05
C THR A 85 1.68 2.84 -0.01
N THR A 86 2.07 1.70 -0.58
CA THR A 86 1.35 0.43 -0.49
C THR A 86 2.04 -0.42 0.57
N GLU A 87 1.31 -0.83 1.60
CA GLU A 87 1.90 -1.62 2.69
C GLU A 87 0.98 -2.77 3.11
N THR A 88 1.59 -3.83 3.64
CA THR A 88 0.85 -4.93 4.29
C THR A 88 1.09 -4.86 5.78
N HIS A 89 0.01 -4.67 6.55
CA HIS A 89 0.06 -4.61 8.00
C HIS A 89 -0.77 -5.72 8.62
N GLY A 90 -0.32 -6.18 9.77
CA GLY A 90 -1.02 -7.20 10.51
C GLY A 90 -0.11 -7.95 11.46
N PHE A 91 -0.66 -8.99 12.05
CA PHE A 91 0.05 -9.85 12.98
C PHE A 91 -0.20 -11.32 12.62
N LEU A 92 0.89 -12.07 12.43
CA LEU A 92 0.87 -13.48 12.05
C LEU A 92 0.00 -13.73 10.81
N PHE A 93 -1.14 -14.39 10.96
CA PHE A 93 -2.03 -14.80 9.87
C PHE A 93 -3.15 -13.80 9.58
N ILE A 94 -3.20 -12.67 10.30
CA ILE A 94 -4.19 -11.61 10.12
C ILE A 94 -3.45 -10.43 9.52
N GLN A 95 -3.54 -10.25 8.20
CA GLN A 95 -2.84 -9.21 7.45
C GLN A 95 -3.73 -8.62 6.36
N MET A 96 -3.61 -7.30 6.17
CA MET A 96 -4.28 -6.58 5.10
C MET A 96 -3.26 -5.72 4.35
N THR A 97 -3.31 -5.79 3.02
CA THR A 97 -2.58 -4.87 2.14
C THR A 97 -3.48 -3.67 1.83
N LEU A 98 -2.95 -2.45 1.95
CA LEU A 98 -3.67 -1.21 1.67
C LEU A 98 -2.77 -0.16 1.01
N ASP A 99 -3.42 0.74 0.27
CA ASP A 99 -2.83 1.97 -0.23
C ASP A 99 -3.08 3.09 0.77
N LYS A 100 -2.02 3.83 1.14
CA LYS A 100 -2.10 4.98 2.05
C LYS A 100 -2.04 6.29 1.28
N TYR A 101 -2.76 7.26 1.79
CA TYR A 101 -2.88 8.59 1.24
C TYR A 101 -2.75 9.67 2.32
N SER A 102 -2.24 10.82 1.91
CA SER A 102 -2.03 12.03 2.71
C SER A 102 -2.82 13.18 2.13
N LYS A 103 -3.04 14.21 2.95
CA LYS A 103 -3.48 15.50 2.44
C LYS A 103 -2.34 16.20 1.68
N PRO A 104 -2.65 17.10 0.74
CA PRO A 104 -1.68 18.01 0.11
C PRO A 104 -0.93 18.90 1.10
#